data_AF-A0A3B8NDI1-F1
#
_entry.id   AF-A0A3B8NDI1-F1
#
_cell.length_a   1.000
_cell.length_b   1.000
_cell.length_c   1.000
_cell.angle_alpha   90.00
_cell.angle_beta   90.00
_cell.angle_gamma   90.00
#
_symmetry.space_group_name_H-M   'P 1'
#
loop_
_entity.id
_entity.type
_entity.pdbx_description
1 polymer ?
#
loop_
_entity_poly.entity_id
_entity_poly.type
_entity_poly.pdbx_seq_one_letter_code
_entity_poly.pdbx_strand_id
1 'polypeptide(L)'
;VERKKCIDEVENIIKEHGQVCLGWRDVPVCPEEANVGPAARAAEPYIKQLFIGSAEGIEGDDFERQLYIIRKRASHQLRFDEELNERLLFYICSLSTKVMIYKGMLNTAQVIKYFSDLANPDFETHLAMVHSRFSTNTFPSWDRAQPFRFMSHNGEINTL
;
A
#
# COMPACT_ATOMS: atom_id res chain seq x y z
N VAL A 1 -2.70 19.23 2.21
CA VAL A 1 -1.33 19.80 2.24
C VAL A 1 -0.31 18.70 2.54
N GLU A 2 -0.48 17.93 3.62
CA GLU A 2 0.42 16.81 3.98
C GLU A 2 0.58 15.74 2.89
N ARG A 3 -0.50 15.34 2.20
CA ARG A 3 -0.44 14.39 1.07
C ARG A 3 0.55 14.81 -0.02
N LYS A 4 0.58 16.10 -0.37
CA LYS A 4 1.50 16.61 -1.39
C LYS A 4 2.95 16.50 -0.90
N LYS A 5 3.21 16.86 0.36
CA LYS A 5 4.53 16.68 0.98
C LYS A 5 4.99 15.22 0.94
N CYS A 6 4.10 14.26 1.25
CA CYS A 6 4.44 12.83 1.14
C CYS A 6 4.77 12.40 -0.29
N ILE A 7 4.00 12.88 -1.28
CA ILE A 7 4.25 12.59 -2.70
C ILE A 7 5.60 13.17 -3.14
N ASP A 8 5.83 14.45 -2.86
CA ASP A 8 7.06 15.16 -3.24
C ASP A 8 8.30 14.49 -2.61
N GLU A 9 8.23 14.08 -1.35
CA GLU A 9 9.32 13.39 -0.67
C GLU A 9 9.60 12.00 -1.28
N VAL A 10 8.55 11.24 -1.61
CA VAL A 10 8.73 9.94 -2.29
C VAL A 10 9.39 10.15 -3.66
N GLU A 11 8.98 11.17 -4.42
CA GLU A 11 9.61 11.50 -5.70
C GLU A 11 11.08 11.89 -5.57
N ASN A 12 11.43 12.66 -4.53
CA ASN A 12 12.82 12.99 -4.23
C ASN A 12 13.64 11.74 -3.92
N ILE A 13 13.13 10.85 -3.06
CA ILE A 13 13.80 9.58 -2.73
C ILE A 13 14.01 8.73 -3.98
N ILE A 14 13.03 8.64 -4.87
CA ILE A 14 13.16 7.89 -6.14
C ILE A 14 14.30 8.45 -6.98
N LYS A 15 14.36 9.78 -7.16
CA LYS A 15 15.42 10.45 -7.92
C LYS A 15 16.80 10.24 -7.30
N GLU A 16 16.91 10.31 -5.97
CA GLU A 16 18.18 10.07 -5.27
C GLU A 16 18.70 8.64 -5.43
N HIS A 17 17.82 7.66 -5.67
CA HIS A 17 18.20 6.28 -5.99
C HIS A 17 18.38 6.05 -7.50
N GLY A 18 18.42 7.12 -8.30
CA GLY A 18 18.63 7.08 -9.75
C GLY A 18 17.47 6.49 -10.54
N GLN A 19 16.31 6.26 -9.92
CA GLN A 19 15.13 5.70 -10.60
C GLN A 19 14.24 6.82 -11.15
N VAL A 20 13.30 6.47 -12.03
CA VAL A 20 12.42 7.44 -12.69
C VAL A 20 11.01 7.33 -12.12
N CYS A 21 10.49 8.42 -11.55
CA CYS A 21 9.06 8.49 -11.21
C CYS A 21 8.26 8.71 -12.51
N LEU A 22 7.47 7.72 -12.92
CA LEU A 22 6.62 7.81 -14.11
C LEU A 22 5.29 8.50 -13.81
N GLY A 23 4.86 8.46 -12.55
CA GLY A 23 3.70 9.19 -12.07
C GLY A 23 2.88 8.40 -11.06
N TRP A 24 1.75 9.01 -10.70
CA TRP A 24 0.81 8.49 -9.72
C TRP A 24 -0.56 8.30 -10.34
N ARG A 25 -1.19 7.17 -10.04
CA ARG A 25 -2.58 6.88 -10.40
C ARG A 25 -3.45 6.86 -9.15
N ASP A 26 -4.58 7.54 -9.21
CA ASP A 26 -5.62 7.37 -8.20
C ASP A 26 -6.25 5.99 -8.34
N VAL A 27 -6.25 5.22 -7.25
CA VAL A 27 -6.88 3.90 -7.25
C VAL A 27 -8.39 4.09 -7.20
N PRO A 28 -9.16 3.53 -8.15
CA PRO A 28 -10.60 3.68 -8.18
C PRO A 28 -11.23 2.85 -7.06
N VAL A 29 -11.68 3.53 -6.01
CA VAL A 29 -12.33 2.95 -4.84
C VAL A 29 -13.83 3.27 -4.80
N CYS A 30 -14.65 2.30 -4.40
CA CYS A 30 -16.11 2.42 -4.34
C CYS A 30 -16.65 2.11 -2.92
N PRO A 31 -16.34 2.95 -1.92
CA PRO A 31 -16.73 2.73 -0.52
C PRO A 31 -18.24 2.63 -0.29
N GLU A 32 -19.04 3.42 -1.02
CA GLU A 32 -20.50 3.38 -0.91
C GLU A 32 -21.08 2.09 -1.49
N GLU A 33 -20.62 1.66 -2.66
CA GLU A 33 -21.04 0.41 -3.30
C GLU A 33 -20.65 -0.82 -2.48
N ALA A 34 -19.47 -0.77 -1.86
CA ALA A 34 -19.00 -1.80 -0.94
C ALA A 34 -19.70 -1.75 0.43
N ASN A 35 -20.53 -0.73 0.71
CA ASN A 35 -21.18 -0.50 2.00
C ASN A 35 -20.18 -0.50 3.18
N VAL A 36 -19.10 0.28 3.03
CA VAL A 36 -18.04 0.36 4.05
C VAL A 36 -18.55 1.12 5.27
N GLY A 37 -18.39 0.53 6.46
CA GLY A 37 -18.93 1.09 7.70
C GLY A 37 -18.30 2.44 8.10
N PRO A 38 -19.00 3.28 8.88
CA PRO A 38 -18.56 4.65 9.20
C PRO A 38 -17.18 4.74 9.85
N ALA A 39 -16.84 3.81 10.74
CA ALA A 39 -15.53 3.79 11.40
C ALA A 39 -14.38 3.49 10.43
N ALA A 40 -14.59 2.58 9.47
CA ALA A 40 -13.60 2.28 8.43
C ALA A 40 -13.47 3.45 7.44
N ARG A 41 -14.60 4.09 7.07
CA ARG A 41 -14.64 5.31 6.25
C ARG A 41 -13.89 6.48 6.89
N ALA A 42 -14.08 6.70 8.18
CA ALA A 42 -13.43 7.79 8.90
C ALA A 42 -11.90 7.64 8.97
N ALA A 43 -11.38 6.42 8.88
CA ALA A 43 -9.95 6.12 8.88
C ALA A 43 -9.41 5.75 7.49
N GLU A 44 -10.23 5.91 6.44
CA GLU A 44 -9.89 5.53 5.07
C GLU A 44 -8.75 6.42 4.53
N PRO A 45 -7.62 5.84 4.12
CA PRO A 45 -6.54 6.62 3.53
C PRO A 45 -6.89 7.02 2.10
N TYR A 46 -6.21 8.03 1.58
CA TYR A 46 -6.20 8.30 0.15
C TYR A 46 -5.26 7.31 -0.55
N ILE A 47 -5.79 6.46 -1.41
CA ILE A 47 -5.04 5.35 -2.02
C ILE A 47 -4.55 5.74 -3.43
N LYS A 48 -3.22 5.78 -3.60
CA LYS A 48 -2.57 5.98 -4.90
C LYS A 48 -1.66 4.80 -5.24
N GLN A 49 -1.58 4.51 -6.54
CA GLN A 49 -0.56 3.67 -7.13
C GLN A 49 0.58 4.54 -7.66
N LEU A 50 1.81 4.09 -7.42
CA LEU A 50 3.03 4.73 -7.86
C LEU A 50 3.69 3.90 -8.94
N PHE A 51 4.01 4.51 -10.07
CA PHE A 51 4.75 3.89 -11.15
C PHE A 51 6.19 4.39 -11.16
N ILE A 52 7.14 3.45 -11.08
CA ILE A 52 8.58 3.73 -11.12
C ILE A 52 9.16 2.99 -12.32
N GLY A 53 9.87 3.73 -13.17
CA GLY A 53 10.70 3.18 -14.23
C GLY A 53 12.10 2.89 -13.71
N SER A 54 12.63 1.73 -14.08
CA SER A 54 14.01 1.37 -13.76
C SER A 54 14.99 2.26 -14.52
N ALA A 55 16.11 2.59 -13.89
CA ALA A 55 17.23 3.23 -14.57
C ALA A 55 17.85 2.31 -15.63
N GLU A 56 18.55 2.90 -16.60
CA GLU A 56 19.28 2.12 -17.61
C GLU A 56 20.28 1.15 -16.97
N GLY A 57 20.25 -0.11 -17.41
CA GLY A 57 21.13 -1.17 -16.90
C GLY A 57 20.75 -1.76 -15.54
N ILE A 58 19.63 -1.34 -14.93
CA ILE A 58 19.10 -1.95 -13.70
C ILE A 58 17.89 -2.81 -14.05
N GLU A 59 17.95 -4.11 -13.78
CA GLU A 59 16.89 -5.05 -14.14
C GLU A 59 16.68 -6.12 -13.06
N GLY A 60 15.55 -6.83 -13.16
CA GLY A 60 15.24 -7.99 -12.33
C GLY A 60 15.39 -7.71 -10.83
N ASP A 61 16.19 -8.52 -10.16
CA ASP A 61 16.35 -8.46 -8.70
C ASP A 61 17.13 -7.21 -8.23
N ASP A 62 17.93 -6.59 -9.10
CA ASP A 62 18.58 -5.31 -8.77
C ASP A 62 17.56 -4.18 -8.71
N PHE A 63 16.57 -4.19 -9.61
CA PHE A 63 15.45 -3.24 -9.53
C PHE A 63 14.57 -3.50 -8.30
N GLU A 64 14.26 -4.76 -7.99
CA GLU A 64 13.55 -5.11 -6.74
C GLU A 64 14.29 -4.60 -5.49
N ARG A 65 15.63 -4.66 -5.48
CA ARG A 65 16.44 -4.11 -4.38
C ARG A 65 16.30 -2.59 -4.28
N GLN A 66 16.32 -1.87 -5.40
CA GLN A 66 16.09 -0.42 -5.40
C GLN A 66 14.71 -0.08 -4.84
N LEU A 67 13.65 -0.76 -5.31
CA LEU A 67 12.28 -0.58 -4.82
C LEU A 67 12.17 -0.87 -3.32
N TYR A 68 12.86 -1.90 -2.82
CA TYR A 68 12.92 -2.20 -1.39
C TYR A 68 13.53 -1.04 -0.58
N ILE A 69 14.67 -0.50 -1.03
CA ILE A 69 15.37 0.60 -0.34
C ILE A 69 14.50 1.86 -0.37
N ILE A 70 13.98 2.25 -1.54
CA ILE A 70 13.08 3.40 -1.71
C ILE A 70 11.90 3.30 -0.74
N ARG A 71 11.22 2.14 -0.70
CA ARG A 71 10.10 1.91 0.20
C ARG A 71 10.49 2.06 1.66
N LYS A 72 11.60 1.44 2.08
CA LYS A 72 12.06 1.45 3.48
C LYS A 72 12.43 2.87 3.91
N ARG A 73 13.15 3.59 3.06
CA ARG A 73 13.57 4.95 3.31
C ARG A 73 12.38 5.90 3.38
N ALA A 74 11.48 5.87 2.40
CA ALA A 74 10.26 6.68 2.41
C ALA A 74 9.39 6.40 3.64
N SER A 75 9.19 5.12 3.98
CA SER A 75 8.43 4.73 5.17
C SER A 75 9.06 5.26 6.45
N HIS A 76 10.39 5.24 6.55
CA HIS A 76 11.09 5.75 7.72
C HIS A 76 10.99 7.28 7.79
N GLN A 77 11.39 8.00 6.74
CA GLN A 77 11.37 9.46 6.75
C GLN A 77 9.95 9.99 7.03
N LEU A 78 8.93 9.51 6.33
CA LEU A 78 7.59 10.08 6.43
C LEU A 78 6.82 9.65 7.68
N ARG A 79 7.01 8.42 8.19
CA ARG A 79 6.32 8.00 9.43
C ARG A 79 6.97 8.58 10.69
N PHE A 80 8.23 8.98 10.62
CA PHE A 80 8.95 9.61 11.74
C PHE A 80 9.04 11.14 11.63
N ASP A 81 8.58 11.75 10.54
CA ASP A 81 8.48 13.21 10.39
C ASP A 81 7.42 13.78 11.35
N GLU A 82 7.86 14.60 12.31
CA GLU A 82 7.01 15.21 13.33
C GLU A 82 6.20 16.39 12.79
N GLU A 83 6.54 16.92 11.61
CA GLU A 83 5.76 17.98 10.95
C GLU A 83 4.50 17.45 10.27
N LEU A 84 4.35 16.12 10.17
CA LEU A 84 3.18 15.46 9.59
C LEU A 84 2.24 14.99 10.71
N ASN A 85 1.09 15.65 10.86
CA ASN A 85 0.11 15.30 11.89
C ASN A 85 -0.43 13.87 11.70
N GLU A 86 -0.64 13.47 10.44
CA GLU A 86 -1.17 12.15 10.09
C GLU A 86 -0.08 11.15 9.66
N ARG A 87 1.18 11.35 10.07
CA ARG A 87 2.34 10.54 9.65
C ARG A 87 2.15 9.02 9.70
N LEU A 88 1.36 8.52 10.66
CA LEU A 88 1.09 7.09 10.82
C LEU A 88 0.17 6.50 9.73
N LEU A 89 -0.59 7.34 9.02
CA LEU A 89 -1.39 6.93 7.86
C LEU A 89 -0.53 6.65 6.63
N PHE A 90 0.69 7.20 6.55
CA PHE A 90 1.58 6.93 5.42
C PHE A 90 2.04 5.47 5.45
N TYR A 91 1.65 4.69 4.44
CA TYR A 91 2.00 3.29 4.33
C TYR A 91 2.06 2.82 2.87
N ILE A 92 3.15 2.15 2.52
CA ILE A 92 3.33 1.53 1.21
C ILE A 92 3.04 0.02 1.35
N CYS A 93 1.89 -0.43 0.85
CA CYS A 93 1.46 -1.84 0.94
C CYS A 93 2.47 -2.78 0.28
N SER A 94 2.74 -2.53 -1.00
CA SER A 94 3.76 -3.19 -1.80
C SER A 94 4.45 -2.15 -2.68
N LEU A 95 5.71 -2.42 -3.02
CA LEU A 95 6.46 -1.69 -4.05
C LEU A 95 7.43 -2.70 -4.64
N SER A 96 7.02 -3.31 -5.75
CA SER A 96 7.64 -4.47 -6.40
C SER A 96 7.09 -4.57 -7.82
N THR A 97 7.88 -5.13 -8.72
CA THR A 97 7.48 -5.52 -10.08
C THR A 97 6.72 -6.85 -10.10
N LYS A 98 6.78 -7.64 -9.02
CA LYS A 98 6.24 -9.00 -8.95
C LYS A 98 5.01 -9.13 -8.04
N VAL A 99 4.86 -8.23 -7.07
CA VAL A 99 3.83 -8.33 -6.02
C VAL A 99 3.02 -7.04 -5.90
N MET A 100 1.70 -7.18 -6.00
CA MET A 100 0.74 -6.11 -5.76
C MET A 100 -0.23 -6.51 -4.63
N ILE A 101 -0.46 -5.61 -3.68
CA ILE A 101 -1.33 -5.87 -2.52
C ILE A 101 -2.48 -4.86 -2.49
N TYR A 102 -3.69 -5.38 -2.65
CA TYR A 102 -4.95 -4.70 -2.34
C TYR A 102 -5.45 -5.19 -0.99
N LYS A 103 -5.55 -4.26 -0.03
CA LYS A 103 -6.01 -4.57 1.33
C LYS A 103 -6.67 -3.35 1.96
N GLY A 104 -7.50 -3.59 2.97
CA GLY A 104 -8.15 -2.52 3.71
C GLY A 104 -8.93 -3.05 4.89
N MET A 105 -9.56 -2.14 5.62
CA MET A 105 -10.47 -2.47 6.72
C MET A 105 -11.85 -2.85 6.17
N LEU A 106 -11.90 -4.00 5.49
CA LEU A 106 -13.04 -4.47 4.71
C LEU A 106 -13.38 -5.91 5.09
N ASN A 107 -14.66 -6.27 5.00
CA ASN A 107 -15.08 -7.67 5.01
C ASN A 107 -14.68 -8.34 3.69
N THR A 108 -14.51 -9.67 3.69
CA THR A 108 -14.07 -10.42 2.52
C THR A 108 -14.92 -10.15 1.27
N ALA A 109 -16.25 -10.10 1.42
CA ALA A 109 -17.18 -9.85 0.31
C ALA A 109 -17.15 -8.40 -0.23
N GLN A 110 -16.52 -7.48 0.49
CA GLN A 110 -16.44 -6.07 0.11
C GLN A 110 -15.22 -5.76 -0.76
N VAL A 111 -14.17 -6.60 -0.74
CA VAL A 111 -12.87 -6.29 -1.36
C VAL A 111 -12.99 -5.99 -2.86
N ILE A 112 -13.68 -6.86 -3.62
CA ILE A 112 -13.86 -6.69 -5.07
C ILE A 112 -14.78 -5.50 -5.37
N LYS A 113 -15.82 -5.27 -4.55
CA LYS A 113 -16.72 -4.12 -4.71
C LYS A 113 -16.00 -2.80 -4.42
N TYR A 114 -15.11 -2.80 -3.44
CA TYR A 114 -14.38 -1.61 -3.03
C TYR A 114 -13.29 -1.27 -4.04
N PHE A 115 -12.49 -2.25 -4.48
CA PHE A 115 -11.44 -2.04 -5.47
C PHE A 115 -11.89 -2.50 -6.85
N SER A 116 -12.44 -1.57 -7.63
CA SER A 116 -12.97 -1.86 -8.98
C SER A 116 -11.92 -2.47 -9.93
N ASP A 117 -10.63 -2.18 -9.73
CA ASP A 117 -9.54 -2.80 -10.48
C ASP A 117 -9.58 -4.34 -10.42
N LEU A 118 -9.98 -4.92 -9.28
CA LEU A 118 -10.01 -6.37 -9.08
C LEU A 118 -11.14 -7.07 -9.83
N ALA A 119 -12.11 -6.31 -10.34
CA ALA A 119 -13.18 -6.83 -11.20
C ALA A 119 -12.84 -6.73 -12.69
N ASN A 120 -11.72 -6.08 -13.04
CA ASN A 120 -11.30 -5.96 -14.43
C ASN A 120 -10.81 -7.33 -14.95
N PRO A 121 -11.31 -7.82 -16.10
CA PRO A 121 -10.85 -9.07 -16.70
C PRO A 121 -9.34 -9.09 -17.00
N ASP A 122 -8.71 -7.94 -17.23
CA ASP A 122 -7.26 -7.85 -17.48
C ASP A 122 -6.43 -7.99 -16.19
N PHE A 123 -7.07 -7.99 -15.00
CA PHE A 123 -6.39 -8.18 -13.72
C PHE A 123 -6.12 -9.68 -13.48
N GLU A 124 -5.13 -10.20 -14.19
CA GLU A 124 -4.76 -11.62 -14.13
C GLU A 124 -3.53 -11.86 -13.24
N THR A 125 -3.48 -13.03 -12.59
CA THR A 125 -2.31 -13.46 -11.83
C THR A 125 -2.18 -14.98 -11.85
N HIS A 126 -0.94 -15.46 -11.76
CA HIS A 126 -0.64 -16.88 -11.57
C HIS A 126 -0.90 -17.35 -10.13
N LEU A 127 -0.85 -16.42 -9.16
CA LEU A 127 -1.01 -16.72 -7.74
C LEU A 127 -1.76 -15.60 -7.03
N ALA A 128 -2.72 -15.97 -6.19
CA ALA A 128 -3.42 -15.07 -5.29
C ALA A 128 -3.28 -15.55 -3.84
N MET A 129 -3.02 -14.61 -2.92
CA MET A 129 -3.01 -14.86 -1.48
C MET A 129 -4.05 -13.97 -0.82
N VAL A 130 -4.96 -14.56 -0.06
CA VAL A 130 -6.05 -13.86 0.61
C VAL A 130 -5.97 -14.08 2.12
N HIS A 131 -6.37 -13.06 2.89
CA HIS A 131 -6.38 -13.14 4.34
C HIS A 131 -7.56 -12.33 4.90
N SER A 132 -8.23 -12.90 5.90
CA SER A 132 -9.23 -12.21 6.71
C SER A 132 -8.79 -12.22 8.17
N ARG A 133 -8.82 -11.05 8.82
CA ARG A 133 -8.35 -10.87 10.19
C ARG A 133 -9.53 -10.58 11.10
N PHE A 134 -9.65 -11.34 12.19
CA PHE A 134 -10.46 -10.93 13.33
C PHE A 134 -9.59 -10.14 14.31
N SER A 135 -9.99 -8.90 14.65
CA SER A 135 -9.24 -8.02 15.56
C SER A 135 -9.98 -7.88 16.88
N THR A 136 -9.28 -8.02 17.99
CA THR A 136 -9.78 -7.69 19.33
C THR A 136 -9.74 -6.18 19.61
N ASN A 137 -9.09 -5.38 18.75
CA ASN A 137 -9.07 -3.92 18.84
C ASN A 137 -10.20 -3.29 18.03
N THR A 138 -10.84 -2.27 18.61
CA THR A 138 -11.90 -1.46 17.97
C THR A 138 -11.36 -0.24 17.22
N PHE A 139 -10.08 0.12 17.40
CA PHE A 139 -9.46 1.24 16.69
C PHE A 139 -9.19 0.89 15.21
N PRO A 140 -9.77 1.66 14.27
CA PRO A 140 -9.63 1.37 12.84
C PRO A 140 -8.19 1.60 12.38
N SER A 141 -7.67 0.69 11.56
CA SER A 141 -6.31 0.80 11.00
C SER A 141 -6.22 -0.04 9.74
N TRP A 142 -6.11 0.66 8.62
CA TRP A 142 -6.05 0.08 7.27
C TRP A 142 -4.70 -0.58 7.00
N ASP A 143 -3.61 -0.03 7.53
CA ASP A 143 -2.25 -0.52 7.33
C ASP A 143 -1.99 -1.89 7.99
N ARG A 144 -2.70 -2.22 9.07
CA ARG A 144 -2.64 -3.51 9.77
C ARG A 144 -3.44 -4.64 9.10
N ALA A 145 -4.24 -4.35 8.08
CA ALA A 145 -4.84 -5.40 7.25
C ALA A 145 -3.72 -6.25 6.62
N GLN A 146 -4.04 -7.51 6.31
CA GLN A 146 -3.15 -8.44 5.62
C GLN A 146 -3.77 -8.81 4.26
N PRO A 147 -2.99 -9.29 3.27
CA PRO A 147 -1.59 -9.77 3.35
C PRO A 147 -0.52 -8.71 3.68
N PHE A 148 0.60 -9.16 4.24
CA PHE A 148 1.86 -8.43 4.20
C PHE A 148 2.66 -8.80 2.94
N ARG A 149 3.77 -8.10 2.71
CA ARG A 149 4.57 -8.19 1.47
C ARG A 149 4.97 -9.61 1.05
N PHE A 150 5.19 -10.50 2.02
CA PHE A 150 5.64 -11.87 1.78
C PHE A 150 4.91 -12.91 2.64
N MET A 151 3.87 -12.52 3.38
CA MET A 151 3.21 -13.43 4.32
C MET A 151 1.77 -13.02 4.63
N SER A 152 0.96 -14.02 4.93
CA SER A 152 -0.30 -13.90 5.65
C SER A 152 -0.23 -14.80 6.88
N HIS A 153 -0.73 -14.34 8.01
CA HIS A 153 -0.56 -15.02 9.29
C HIS A 153 -1.89 -15.14 10.03
N ASN A 154 -2.35 -16.39 10.13
CA ASN A 154 -3.50 -16.79 10.94
C ASN A 154 -3.00 -17.32 12.29
N GLY A 155 -3.04 -16.49 13.32
CA GLY A 155 -2.62 -16.84 14.67
C GLY A 155 -2.05 -15.64 15.44
N GLU A 156 -1.38 -15.93 16.56
CA GLU A 156 -0.71 -14.95 17.40
C GLU A 156 0.74 -15.40 17.67
N ILE A 157 1.70 -14.48 17.61
CA ILE A 157 3.09 -14.73 17.95
C ILE A 157 3.29 -14.37 19.42
N ASN A 158 3.38 -15.37 20.29
CA ASN A 158 3.41 -15.18 21.75
C ASN A 158 4.80 -14.82 22.32
N THR A 159 5.84 -14.78 21.47
CA THR A 159 7.24 -14.58 21.87
C THR A 159 7.90 -13.53 20.97
N LEU A 160 7.41 -12.28 21.05
CA LEU A 160 7.99 -11.13 20.34
C LEU A 160 9.28 -10.62 20.98
#